data_AF-A0A2V7MXA3-F1
#
_entry.id   AF-A0A2V7MXA3-F1
#
_cell.length_a   1.000
_cell.length_b   1.000
_cell.length_c   1.000
_cell.angle_alpha   90.00
_cell.angle_beta   90.00
_cell.angle_gamma   90.00
#
_symmetry.space_group_name_H-M   'P 1'
#
loop_
_entity.id
_entity.type
_entity.pdbx_description
1 polymer ?
#
loop_
_entity_poly.entity_id
_entity_poly.type
_entity_poly.pdbx_seq_one_letter_code
_entity_poly.pdbx_strand_id
1 'polypeptide(L)'
;MDEARQFLEQARLDAVGLPARVRAVADTELALLRGMVVRAAPPDSVAARANALVGRIAAATGGALVPFPARPPSLARGAAVYRDQCLACHGQAGRGDGPKAKQLEGPAPANLADRRLMRGVSPVDAYRKITIGVAGTAMAQFEETLSPEDRWAVAVYIGTLRAANGEEREGEGLYAAYCAACHGATGGGDGLLAASLSVRPPALRDLAAQARFSDAELVELILRGRPGSPMPGFAHAIDPTSAEKLVAFLRLLPTAERQHYVASPAAAIFATVRAQVDSAVALRSSQLAFDAYITFEQVETDVRARNAALAGDLEDAFAALRGRAAGGAGPEELEAIHARLLSGLERAERLVADRGSPANLFTESFVLLLREGFEAILLVAALMTFLAKAGAIERRRHVAQGAWAAVGASMVTAVVIELLFQITPGEREALEGFTMLLATVVLFYVSYWLVSKIEAAKWNAFVKSRMEEALSAGSGWALASVAFLAVYREGFETILFYKALLTSAGLGAGGGGTTAVLGGVLVGGAALVLVYIGINRFGLRVPLKPFFAITSAMLYYMAFVFAGKGIADLQEAGLVKTTVVEWAPRIPVLGIYPTLQSLSLQFLLLVLLLVAIVWLQRQRLTDGEERRRPSFP
;
A
#
# COMPACT_ATOMS: atom_id res chain seq x y z
N MET A 1 -13.99 17.92 46.12
CA MET A 1 -14.07 19.38 46.40
C MET A 1 -12.78 19.93 46.96
N ASP A 2 -12.16 19.28 47.95
CA ASP A 2 -10.88 19.74 48.52
C ASP A 2 -9.71 19.66 47.52
N GLU A 3 -9.65 18.60 46.71
CA GLU A 3 -8.65 18.43 45.65
C GLU A 3 -8.76 19.52 44.56
N ALA A 4 -9.97 19.84 44.12
CA ALA A 4 -10.21 20.93 43.16
C ALA A 4 -9.83 22.31 43.75
N ARG A 5 -10.03 22.51 45.06
CA ARG A 5 -9.59 23.74 45.75
C ARG A 5 -8.07 23.83 45.83
N GLN A 6 -7.38 22.74 46.17
CA GLN A 6 -5.92 22.68 46.18
C GLN A 6 -5.33 22.92 44.79
N PHE A 7 -5.91 22.32 43.76
CA PHE A 7 -5.49 22.51 42.37
C PHE A 7 -5.62 23.97 41.92
N LEU A 8 -6.73 24.64 42.24
CA LEU A 8 -6.93 26.04 41.88
C LEU A 8 -6.00 26.99 42.67
N GLU A 9 -5.65 26.63 43.90
CA GLU A 9 -4.68 27.39 44.68
C GLU A 9 -3.27 27.23 44.11
N GLN A 10 -2.88 26.01 43.74
CA GLN A 10 -1.61 25.75 43.06
C GLN A 10 -1.52 26.50 41.73
N ALA A 11 -2.57 26.44 40.91
CA ALA A 11 -2.63 27.18 39.64
C ALA A 11 -2.48 28.71 39.83
N ARG A 12 -2.95 29.25 40.95
CA ARG A 12 -2.79 30.67 41.31
C ARG A 12 -1.35 31.01 41.70
N LEU A 13 -0.68 30.11 42.42
CA LEU A 13 0.73 30.26 42.76
C LEU A 13 1.61 30.20 41.50
N ASP A 14 1.29 29.30 40.58
CA ASP A 14 2.04 29.11 39.34
C ASP A 14 1.81 30.27 38.34
N ALA A 15 0.65 30.92 38.39
CA ALA A 15 0.31 32.05 37.52
C ALA A 15 1.26 33.26 37.69
N VAL A 16 2.00 33.35 38.80
CA VAL A 16 3.02 34.39 39.04
C VAL A 16 4.12 34.38 37.97
N GLY A 17 4.39 33.23 37.34
CA GLY A 17 5.36 33.12 36.24
C GLY A 17 4.90 33.75 34.92
N LEU A 18 3.62 34.10 34.78
CA LEU A 18 3.06 34.61 33.52
C LEU A 18 3.43 36.10 33.27
N PRO A 19 3.47 36.54 32.01
CA PRO A 19 3.62 37.97 31.68
C PRO A 19 2.56 38.82 32.37
N ALA A 20 2.92 40.03 32.82
CA ALA A 20 2.08 40.86 33.70
C ALA A 20 0.63 41.06 33.19
N ARG A 21 0.44 41.21 31.87
CA ARG A 21 -0.90 41.35 31.25
C ARG A 21 -1.73 40.07 31.32
N VAL A 22 -1.09 38.90 31.26
CA VAL A 22 -1.74 37.58 31.31
C VAL A 22 -2.03 37.16 32.74
N ARG A 23 -1.11 37.48 33.67
CA ARG A 23 -1.23 37.21 35.10
C ARG A 23 -2.49 37.84 35.72
N ALA A 24 -2.75 39.11 35.44
CA ALA A 24 -3.94 39.79 35.97
C ALA A 24 -5.27 39.14 35.53
N VAL A 25 -5.32 38.65 34.29
CA VAL A 25 -6.46 37.90 33.74
C VAL A 25 -6.56 36.51 34.39
N ALA A 26 -5.43 35.83 34.55
CA ALA A 26 -5.36 34.51 35.17
C ALA A 26 -5.81 34.54 36.64
N ASP A 27 -5.32 35.49 37.43
CA ASP A 27 -5.66 35.64 38.85
C ASP A 27 -7.16 35.87 39.06
N THR A 28 -7.75 36.75 38.25
CA THR A 28 -9.18 37.07 38.33
C THR A 28 -10.05 35.86 38.02
N GLU A 29 -9.69 35.10 36.98
CA GLU A 29 -10.46 33.95 36.51
C GLU A 29 -10.29 32.73 37.42
N LEU A 30 -9.10 32.50 37.98
CA LEU A 30 -8.85 31.45 38.98
C LEU A 30 -9.63 31.72 40.28
N ALA A 31 -9.71 32.98 40.72
CA ALA A 31 -10.53 33.37 41.88
C ALA A 31 -12.03 33.09 41.64
N LEU A 32 -12.52 33.35 40.43
CA LEU A 32 -13.90 33.07 40.05
C LEU A 32 -14.18 31.56 39.97
N LEU A 33 -13.27 30.77 39.38
CA LEU A 33 -13.37 29.30 39.36
C LEU A 33 -13.39 28.72 40.78
N ARG A 34 -12.55 29.24 41.68
CA ARG A 34 -12.56 28.85 43.10
C ARG A 34 -13.92 29.14 43.74
N GLY A 35 -14.51 30.30 43.47
CA GLY A 35 -15.86 30.66 43.93
C GLY A 35 -16.95 29.73 43.39
N MET A 36 -16.84 29.27 42.14
CA MET A 36 -17.77 28.31 41.54
C MET A 36 -17.65 26.92 42.18
N VAL A 37 -16.42 26.45 42.41
CA VAL A 37 -16.15 25.18 43.11
C VAL A 37 -16.64 25.24 44.56
N VAL A 38 -16.43 26.35 45.28
CA VAL A 38 -16.92 26.49 46.66
C VAL A 38 -18.45 26.43 46.74
N ARG A 39 -19.16 26.98 45.74
CA ARG A 39 -20.63 26.94 45.69
C ARG A 39 -21.21 25.70 45.01
N ALA A 40 -20.39 24.70 44.71
CA ALA A 40 -20.81 23.47 44.02
C ALA A 40 -21.59 23.74 42.72
N ALA A 41 -21.10 24.69 41.91
CA ALA A 41 -21.66 24.96 40.59
C ALA A 41 -21.63 23.70 39.68
N PRO A 42 -22.53 23.59 38.68
CA PRO A 42 -22.58 22.45 37.77
C PRO A 42 -21.22 22.16 37.11
N PRO A 43 -20.75 20.90 37.04
CA PRO A 43 -19.44 20.54 36.50
C PRO A 43 -19.16 21.13 35.11
N ASP A 44 -20.14 21.10 34.22
CA ASP A 44 -20.02 21.63 32.85
C ASP A 44 -19.74 23.14 32.83
N SER A 45 -20.33 23.88 33.77
CA SER A 45 -20.12 25.33 33.90
C SER A 45 -18.71 25.66 34.40
N VAL A 46 -18.18 24.84 35.32
CA VAL A 46 -16.81 24.96 35.83
C VAL A 46 -15.82 24.61 34.72
N ALA A 47 -16.06 23.51 33.99
CA ALA A 47 -15.24 23.06 32.87
C ALA A 47 -15.22 24.07 31.71
N ALA A 48 -16.37 24.61 31.31
CA ALA A 48 -16.46 25.63 30.26
C ALA A 48 -15.64 26.88 30.60
N ARG A 49 -15.73 27.34 31.85
CA ARG A 49 -14.98 28.53 32.32
C ARG A 49 -13.48 28.26 32.46
N ALA A 50 -13.09 27.07 32.93
CA ALA A 50 -11.70 26.65 32.96
C ALA A 50 -11.10 26.57 31.54
N ASN A 51 -11.84 26.03 30.58
CA ASN A 51 -11.42 25.97 29.17
C ASN A 51 -11.27 27.37 28.55
N ALA A 52 -12.18 28.31 28.87
CA ALA A 52 -12.08 29.69 28.43
C ALA A 52 -10.86 30.43 29.03
N LEU A 53 -10.50 30.12 30.27
CA LEU A 53 -9.28 30.63 30.90
C LEU A 53 -8.02 30.11 30.18
N VAL A 54 -7.93 28.79 29.99
CA VAL A 54 -6.82 28.13 29.27
C VAL A 54 -6.66 28.72 27.86
N GLY A 55 -7.76 28.95 27.13
CA GLY A 55 -7.73 29.56 25.80
C GLY A 55 -7.20 31.00 25.80
N ARG A 56 -7.56 31.82 26.80
CA ARG A 56 -7.06 33.19 26.93
C ARG A 56 -5.58 33.25 27.29
N ILE A 57 -5.12 32.37 28.18
CA ILE A 57 -3.70 32.26 28.54
C ILE A 57 -2.90 31.85 27.30
N ALA A 58 -3.31 30.78 26.59
CA ALA A 58 -2.65 30.30 25.38
C ALA A 58 -2.55 31.38 24.28
N ALA A 59 -3.62 32.14 24.05
CA ALA A 59 -3.64 33.22 23.08
C ALA A 59 -2.66 34.35 23.45
N ALA A 60 -2.52 34.64 24.75
CA ALA A 60 -1.68 35.72 25.22
C ALA A 60 -0.20 35.33 25.43
N THR A 61 0.11 34.03 25.53
CA THR A 61 1.48 33.50 25.63
C THR A 61 2.05 33.02 24.29
N GLY A 62 1.38 33.28 23.17
CA GLY A 62 1.92 33.05 21.83
C GLY A 62 1.66 31.67 21.21
N GLY A 63 0.63 30.92 21.66
CA GLY A 63 0.24 29.66 21.03
C GLY A 63 -0.20 28.56 22.00
N ALA A 64 -0.68 27.43 21.46
CA ALA A 64 -1.34 26.36 22.20
C ALA A 64 -0.48 25.79 23.34
N LEU A 65 -1.06 25.77 24.56
CA LEU A 65 -0.44 25.21 25.78
C LEU A 65 -0.13 23.71 25.73
N VAL A 66 -0.59 23.02 24.67
CA VAL A 66 -0.25 21.62 24.37
C VAL A 66 0.12 21.57 22.89
N PRO A 67 1.40 21.38 22.52
CA PRO A 67 1.79 21.24 21.13
C PRO A 67 1.31 19.87 20.63
N PHE A 68 0.37 19.85 19.68
CA PHE A 68 0.03 18.61 18.98
C PHE A 68 1.17 18.24 18.02
N PRO A 69 1.52 16.96 17.89
CA PRO A 69 2.60 16.54 17.02
C PRO A 69 2.19 16.77 15.56
N ALA A 70 3.11 17.27 14.74
CA ALA A 70 2.88 17.47 13.31
C ALA A 70 2.75 16.15 12.53
N ARG A 71 3.21 15.05 13.12
CA ARG A 71 3.09 13.69 12.58
C ARG A 71 2.23 12.83 13.49
N PRO A 72 1.48 11.86 12.94
CA PRO A 72 0.73 10.88 13.74
C PRO A 72 1.63 10.18 14.75
N PRO A 73 1.23 10.06 16.03
CA PRO A 73 1.97 9.27 17.02
C PRO A 73 2.00 7.79 16.63
N SER A 74 3.15 7.13 16.82
CA SER A 74 3.30 5.68 16.60
C SER A 74 3.02 4.91 17.90
N LEU A 75 2.14 3.92 17.81
CA LEU A 75 1.89 2.96 18.88
C LEU A 75 3.12 2.12 19.20
N ALA A 76 3.88 1.71 18.18
CA ALA A 76 5.13 0.96 18.39
C ALA A 76 6.15 1.78 19.20
N ARG A 77 6.29 3.07 18.87
CA ARG A 77 7.14 3.98 19.67
C ARG A 77 6.60 4.17 21.08
N GLY A 78 5.28 4.38 21.22
CA GLY A 78 4.62 4.52 22.53
C GLY A 78 4.81 3.29 23.42
N ALA A 79 4.69 2.09 22.86
CA ALA A 79 4.93 0.83 23.57
C ALA A 79 6.39 0.69 24.04
N ALA A 80 7.36 1.13 23.23
CA ALA A 80 8.76 1.14 23.61
C ALA A 80 9.01 2.10 24.78
N VAL A 81 8.50 3.34 24.70
CA VAL A 81 8.60 4.32 25.79
C VAL A 81 7.92 3.79 27.06
N TYR A 82 6.74 3.17 26.93
CA TYR A 82 6.02 2.58 28.04
C TYR A 82 6.83 1.48 28.75
N ARG A 83 7.40 0.55 27.97
CA ARG A 83 8.24 -0.53 28.49
C ARG A 83 9.45 0.02 29.25
N ASP A 84 10.07 1.06 28.71
CA ASP A 84 11.33 1.58 29.24
C ASP A 84 11.11 2.52 30.45
N GLN A 85 10.02 3.28 30.49
CA GLN A 85 9.78 4.34 31.49
C GLN A 85 8.61 4.07 32.44
N CYS A 86 7.58 3.35 32.01
CA CYS A 86 6.30 3.25 32.74
C CYS A 86 6.07 1.87 33.38
N LEU A 87 6.59 0.80 32.76
CA LEU A 87 6.33 -0.60 33.14
C LEU A 87 6.72 -0.90 34.58
N ALA A 88 7.81 -0.32 35.09
CA ALA A 88 8.30 -0.59 36.43
C ALA A 88 7.25 -0.26 37.52
N CYS A 89 6.39 0.73 37.29
CA CYS A 89 5.32 1.11 38.20
C CYS A 89 3.94 0.59 37.74
N HIS A 90 3.61 0.73 36.45
CA HIS A 90 2.27 0.41 35.96
C HIS A 90 2.09 -1.06 35.52
N GLY A 91 3.15 -1.84 35.43
CA GLY A 91 3.12 -3.25 34.99
C GLY A 91 2.98 -3.40 33.48
N GLN A 92 3.23 -4.60 32.94
CA GLN A 92 3.22 -4.84 31.49
C GLN A 92 1.84 -4.61 30.86
N ALA A 93 0.78 -4.96 31.59
CA ALA A 93 -0.60 -4.78 31.14
C ALA A 93 -1.24 -3.49 31.67
N GLY A 94 -0.46 -2.57 32.27
CA GLY A 94 -0.99 -1.31 32.81
C GLY A 94 -1.88 -1.44 34.04
N ARG A 95 -1.80 -2.53 34.80
CA ARG A 95 -2.68 -2.78 35.94
C ARG A 95 -2.28 -2.08 37.23
N GLY A 96 -1.18 -1.32 37.22
CA GLY A 96 -0.63 -0.69 38.44
C GLY A 96 0.14 -1.67 39.33
N ASP A 97 0.52 -2.84 38.80
CA ASP A 97 1.12 -3.97 39.52
C ASP A 97 2.61 -4.16 39.17
N GLY A 98 3.28 -3.09 38.71
CA GLY A 98 4.69 -3.14 38.38
C GLY A 98 5.58 -3.50 39.58
N PRO A 99 6.80 -4.02 39.37
CA PRO A 99 7.69 -4.45 40.44
C PRO A 99 8.01 -3.35 41.47
N LYS A 100 8.01 -2.08 41.05
CA LYS A 100 8.19 -0.94 41.96
C LYS A 100 6.91 -0.53 42.69
N ALA A 101 5.72 -0.88 42.20
CA ALA A 101 4.44 -0.41 42.73
C ALA A 101 4.26 -0.71 44.24
N LYS A 102 4.75 -1.86 44.70
CA LYS A 102 4.67 -2.29 46.11
C LYS A 102 5.61 -1.53 47.05
N GLN A 103 6.58 -0.80 46.50
CA GLN A 103 7.63 -0.10 47.26
C GLN A 103 7.41 1.42 47.27
N LEU A 104 6.35 1.91 46.64
CA LEU A 104 6.05 3.34 46.57
C LEU A 104 5.33 3.78 47.84
N GLU A 105 5.76 4.92 48.39
CA GLU A 105 5.02 5.63 49.43
C GLU A 105 3.93 6.50 48.78
N GLY A 106 2.72 6.49 49.34
CA GLY A 106 1.57 7.23 48.83
C GLY A 106 0.59 6.38 47.99
N PRO A 107 -0.28 7.02 47.19
CA PRO A 107 -1.27 6.31 46.39
C PRO A 107 -0.64 5.34 45.39
N ALA A 108 -1.25 4.16 45.25
CA ALA A 108 -0.80 3.15 44.29
C ALA A 108 -0.89 3.67 42.84
N PRO A 109 0.01 3.22 41.93
CA PRO A 109 -0.09 3.54 40.52
C PRO A 109 -1.47 3.20 39.95
N ALA A 110 -2.03 4.10 39.14
CA ALA A 110 -3.34 3.89 38.55
C ALA A 110 -3.36 2.65 37.63
N ASN A 111 -4.49 1.93 37.65
CA ASN A 111 -4.80 0.88 36.68
C ASN A 111 -5.22 1.51 35.35
N LEU A 112 -4.25 1.67 34.46
CA LEU A 112 -4.41 2.26 33.13
C LEU A 112 -5.26 1.39 32.19
N ALA A 113 -5.39 0.09 32.48
CA ALA A 113 -6.22 -0.84 31.72
C ALA A 113 -7.68 -0.88 32.21
N ASP A 114 -7.99 -0.32 33.38
CA ASP A 114 -9.36 -0.23 33.85
C ASP A 114 -10.12 0.86 33.08
N ARG A 115 -10.96 0.40 32.15
CA ARG A 115 -11.80 1.27 31.33
C ARG A 115 -12.68 2.20 32.17
N ARG A 116 -13.29 1.72 33.26
CA ARG A 116 -14.21 2.52 34.08
C ARG A 116 -13.47 3.61 34.83
N LEU A 117 -12.28 3.31 35.34
CA LEU A 117 -11.42 4.29 36.00
C LEU A 117 -10.92 5.35 35.01
N MET A 118 -10.51 4.90 33.81
CA MET A 118 -9.85 5.75 32.83
C MET A 118 -10.80 6.44 31.84
N ARG A 119 -12.12 6.17 31.89
CA ARG A 119 -13.11 6.73 30.95
C ARG A 119 -13.13 8.26 30.88
N GLY A 120 -12.77 8.93 31.98
CA GLY A 120 -12.69 10.39 32.08
C GLY A 120 -11.31 10.98 31.76
N VAL A 121 -10.33 10.16 31.38
CA VAL A 121 -8.96 10.60 31.08
C VAL A 121 -8.77 10.67 29.56
N SER A 122 -8.75 11.90 29.03
CA SER A 122 -8.47 12.15 27.62
C SER A 122 -6.98 11.93 27.27
N PRO A 123 -6.62 11.75 25.99
CA PRO A 123 -5.22 11.72 25.56
C PRO A 123 -4.45 13.01 25.93
N VAL A 124 -5.08 14.18 25.90
CA VAL A 124 -4.48 15.43 26.37
C VAL A 124 -4.20 15.38 27.87
N ASP A 125 -5.10 14.82 28.67
CA ASP A 125 -4.88 14.68 30.12
C ASP A 125 -3.76 13.68 30.42
N ALA A 126 -3.69 12.58 29.68
CA ALA A 126 -2.58 11.64 29.77
C ALA A 126 -1.24 12.33 29.44
N TYR A 127 -1.17 13.05 28.31
CA TYR A 127 0.02 13.82 27.91
C TYR A 127 0.45 14.81 29.00
N ARG A 128 -0.50 15.54 29.59
CA ARG A 128 -0.22 16.50 30.68
C ARG A 128 0.31 15.79 31.92
N LYS A 129 -0.35 14.72 32.37
CA LYS A 129 0.09 13.95 33.55
C LYS A 129 1.48 13.33 33.36
N ILE A 130 1.82 12.91 32.14
CA ILE A 130 3.19 12.46 31.80
C ILE A 130 4.17 13.65 31.84
N THR A 131 3.75 14.80 31.33
CA THR A 131 4.58 16.00 31.25
C THR A 131 4.98 16.52 32.62
N ILE A 132 4.00 16.79 33.49
CA ILE A 132 4.23 17.46 34.79
C ILE A 132 4.17 16.51 35.99
N GLY A 133 3.93 15.21 35.77
CA GLY A 133 3.69 14.25 36.85
C GLY A 133 2.29 14.37 37.48
N VAL A 134 2.08 13.68 38.59
CA VAL A 134 0.83 13.75 39.37
C VAL A 134 1.16 14.09 40.82
N ALA A 135 0.78 15.31 41.22
CA ALA A 135 1.02 15.82 42.57
C ALA A 135 0.43 14.89 43.64
N GLY A 136 1.19 14.68 44.72
CA GLY A 136 0.79 13.78 45.81
C GLY A 136 0.95 12.29 45.51
N THR A 137 1.61 11.92 44.40
CA THR A 137 1.92 10.53 44.04
C THR A 137 3.40 10.38 43.69
N ALA A 138 3.86 9.14 43.54
CA ALA A 138 5.21 8.84 43.05
C ALA A 138 5.38 9.01 41.51
N MET A 139 4.36 9.49 40.79
CA MET A 139 4.44 9.72 39.34
C MET A 139 5.24 10.99 39.04
N ALA A 140 6.49 10.80 38.63
CA ALA A 140 7.41 11.88 38.26
C ALA A 140 7.01 12.61 36.97
N GLN A 141 7.60 13.79 36.77
CA GLN A 141 7.53 14.53 35.51
C GLN A 141 8.52 13.97 34.49
N PHE A 142 8.13 13.94 33.21
CA PHE A 142 8.96 13.41 32.13
C PHE A 142 9.34 14.45 31.06
N GLU A 143 9.04 15.73 31.29
CA GLU A 143 9.34 16.82 30.36
C GLU A 143 10.83 16.92 29.97
N GLU A 144 11.73 16.71 30.92
CA GLU A 144 13.17 16.81 30.68
C GLU A 144 13.77 15.54 30.07
N THR A 145 13.09 14.40 30.22
CA THR A 145 13.61 13.08 29.83
C THR A 145 13.00 12.52 28.55
N LEU A 146 11.80 12.98 28.17
CA LEU A 146 11.07 12.53 26.99
C LEU A 146 10.72 13.71 26.08
N SER A 147 10.92 13.54 24.77
CA SER A 147 10.49 14.55 23.80
C SER A 147 8.96 14.69 23.78
N PRO A 148 8.42 15.83 23.30
CA PRO A 148 6.98 15.98 23.09
C PRO A 148 6.36 14.84 22.25
N GLU A 149 7.06 14.37 21.22
CA GLU A 149 6.62 13.26 20.37
C GLU A 149 6.52 11.94 21.14
N ASP A 150 7.51 11.65 21.99
CA ASP A 150 7.52 10.43 22.80
C ASP A 150 6.42 10.46 23.88
N ARG A 151 6.22 11.63 24.50
CA ARG A 151 5.11 11.85 25.45
C ARG A 151 3.75 11.65 24.78
N TRP A 152 3.57 12.12 23.55
CA TRP A 152 2.35 11.87 22.78
C TRP A 152 2.20 10.41 22.35
N ALA A 153 3.28 9.77 21.91
CA ALA A 153 3.27 8.37 21.51
C ALA A 153 2.83 7.47 22.68
N VAL A 154 3.40 7.68 23.88
CA VAL A 154 3.01 6.91 25.07
C VAL A 154 1.62 7.29 25.59
N ALA A 155 1.21 8.56 25.49
CA ALA A 155 -0.15 8.98 25.88
C ALA A 155 -1.24 8.30 25.03
N VAL A 156 -1.02 8.16 23.71
CA VAL A 156 -1.94 7.44 22.82
C VAL A 156 -1.88 5.93 23.05
N TYR A 157 -0.69 5.36 23.25
CA TYR A 157 -0.52 3.94 23.60
C TYR A 157 -1.25 3.55 24.89
N ILE A 158 -1.20 4.40 25.93
CA ILE A 158 -1.95 4.16 27.18
C ILE A 158 -3.46 4.04 26.93
N GLY A 159 -3.99 4.76 25.92
CA GLY A 159 -5.39 4.64 25.52
C GLY A 159 -5.76 3.23 25.04
N THR A 160 -4.84 2.53 24.37
CA THR A 160 -5.09 1.18 23.84
C THR A 160 -5.07 0.11 24.92
N LEU A 161 -4.53 0.39 26.11
CA LEU A 161 -4.53 -0.57 27.23
C LEU A 161 -5.93 -0.80 27.82
N ARG A 162 -6.90 0.07 27.50
CA ARG A 162 -8.27 0.04 28.01
C ARG A 162 -9.20 -0.86 27.21
N ALA A 163 -8.78 -1.26 26.01
CA ALA A 163 -9.54 -2.11 25.11
C ALA A 163 -9.16 -3.59 25.34
N ALA A 164 -10.16 -4.46 25.40
CA ALA A 164 -9.97 -5.89 25.35
C ALA A 164 -9.66 -6.31 23.90
N ASN A 165 -8.91 -7.40 23.76
CA ASN A 165 -8.49 -7.91 22.46
C ASN A 165 -9.68 -8.08 21.50
N GLY A 166 -9.68 -7.31 20.41
CA GLY A 166 -10.66 -7.45 19.33
C GLY A 166 -11.81 -6.44 19.37
N GLU A 167 -11.97 -5.68 20.46
CA GLU A 167 -13.00 -4.63 20.54
C GLU A 167 -12.77 -3.53 19.50
N GLU A 168 -11.52 -3.24 19.13
CA GLU A 168 -11.21 -2.24 18.10
C GLU A 168 -11.67 -2.68 16.71
N ARG A 169 -11.78 -3.98 16.45
CA ARG A 169 -12.27 -4.52 15.16
C ARG A 169 -13.77 -4.45 15.07
N GLU A 170 -14.45 -4.78 16.17
CA GLU A 170 -15.90 -4.59 16.28
C GLU A 170 -16.24 -3.09 16.14
N GLY A 171 -15.43 -2.23 16.77
CA GLY A 171 -15.51 -0.78 16.58
C GLY A 171 -15.28 -0.33 15.14
N GLU A 172 -14.34 -0.95 14.41
CA GLU A 172 -14.10 -0.68 12.99
C GLU A 172 -15.33 -1.01 12.13
N GLY A 173 -15.98 -2.15 12.38
CA GLY A 173 -17.22 -2.53 11.70
C GLY A 173 -18.35 -1.55 11.95
N LEU A 174 -18.55 -1.16 13.23
CA LEU A 174 -19.53 -0.14 13.61
C LEU A 174 -19.23 1.21 12.93
N TYR A 175 -17.96 1.59 12.86
CA TYR A 175 -17.55 2.82 12.18
C TYR A 175 -17.87 2.79 10.69
N ALA A 176 -17.58 1.67 10.02
CA ALA A 176 -17.88 1.48 8.60
C ALA A 176 -19.39 1.56 8.33
N ALA A 177 -20.20 0.93 9.17
CA ALA A 177 -21.65 0.90 9.03
C ALA A 177 -22.33 2.26 9.29
N TYR A 178 -21.90 2.99 10.32
CA TYR A 178 -22.64 4.17 10.80
C TYR A 178 -21.93 5.51 10.61
N CYS A 179 -20.60 5.53 10.48
CA CYS A 179 -19.82 6.76 10.56
C CYS A 179 -19.13 7.14 9.22
N ALA A 180 -18.70 6.14 8.44
CA ALA A 180 -17.85 6.33 7.26
C ALA A 180 -18.53 7.14 6.14
N ALA A 181 -19.87 7.09 6.02
CA ALA A 181 -20.60 7.86 5.02
C ALA A 181 -20.37 9.38 5.14
N CYS A 182 -20.17 9.88 6.37
CA CYS A 182 -19.88 11.28 6.65
C CYS A 182 -18.39 11.52 6.93
N HIS A 183 -17.79 10.70 7.80
CA HIS A 183 -16.41 10.90 8.25
C HIS A 183 -15.35 10.27 7.33
N GLY A 184 -15.76 9.56 6.28
CA GLY A 184 -14.89 8.83 5.37
C GLY A 184 -14.43 7.50 5.97
N ALA A 185 -14.14 6.50 5.13
CA ALA A 185 -13.64 5.17 5.55
C ALA A 185 -12.35 5.25 6.39
N THR A 186 -11.65 6.36 6.26
CA THR A 186 -10.33 6.66 6.79
C THR A 186 -10.37 7.67 7.95
N GLY A 187 -11.56 8.18 8.29
CA GLY A 187 -11.73 9.26 9.28
C GLY A 187 -11.26 10.63 8.81
N GLY A 188 -11.23 10.90 7.50
CA GLY A 188 -10.77 12.20 6.98
C GLY A 188 -11.77 13.34 7.06
N GLY A 189 -13.03 13.07 7.38
CA GLY A 189 -14.11 14.03 7.18
C GLY A 189 -14.44 14.23 5.69
N ASP A 190 -14.12 13.23 4.87
CA ASP A 190 -14.19 13.20 3.40
C ASP A 190 -15.15 12.12 2.89
N GLY A 191 -16.14 11.72 3.70
CA GLY A 191 -17.15 10.76 3.30
C GLY A 191 -18.02 11.27 2.15
N LEU A 192 -18.74 10.36 1.47
CA LEU A 192 -19.60 10.68 0.33
C LEU A 192 -20.62 11.80 0.63
N LEU A 193 -21.08 11.89 1.88
CA LEU A 193 -22.01 12.92 2.31
C LEU A 193 -21.31 14.20 2.79
N ALA A 194 -20.01 14.20 3.07
CA ALA A 194 -19.32 15.30 3.73
C ALA A 194 -19.46 16.65 3.00
N ALA A 195 -19.47 16.64 1.66
CA ALA A 195 -19.55 17.85 0.85
C ALA A 195 -20.95 18.49 0.83
N SER A 196 -22.02 17.73 1.11
CA SER A 196 -23.41 18.21 1.08
C SER A 196 -23.94 18.65 2.44
N LEU A 197 -23.18 18.44 3.53
CA LEU A 197 -23.55 18.82 4.88
C LEU A 197 -23.30 20.32 5.14
N SER A 198 -24.16 20.92 5.97
CA SER A 198 -24.06 22.34 6.35
C SER A 198 -22.79 22.67 7.14
N VAL A 199 -22.22 21.67 7.82
CA VAL A 199 -20.94 21.76 8.52
C VAL A 199 -20.13 20.54 8.14
N ARG A 200 -18.89 20.74 7.64
CA ARG A 200 -18.00 19.62 7.31
C ARG A 200 -17.69 18.79 8.55
N PRO A 201 -17.78 17.45 8.46
CA PRO A 201 -17.34 16.58 9.54
C PRO A 201 -15.86 16.81 9.87
N PRO A 202 -15.46 16.79 11.16
CA PRO A 202 -14.06 16.86 11.52
C PRO A 202 -13.31 15.62 11.02
N ALA A 203 -12.03 15.81 10.67
CA ALA A 203 -11.12 14.71 10.40
C ALA A 203 -10.82 13.99 11.71
N LEU A 204 -11.49 12.86 11.95
CA LEU A 204 -11.28 12.03 13.14
C LEU A 204 -9.87 11.41 13.17
N ARG A 205 -9.20 11.30 12.01
CA ARG A 205 -7.77 10.92 11.94
C ARG A 205 -6.81 12.02 12.40
N ASP A 206 -7.28 13.25 12.62
CA ASP A 206 -6.48 14.30 13.25
C ASP A 206 -6.52 14.10 14.77
N LEU A 207 -5.35 13.91 15.38
CA LEU A 207 -5.22 13.77 16.83
C LEU A 207 -5.81 14.98 17.55
N ALA A 208 -5.62 16.19 17.03
CA ALA A 208 -6.11 17.41 17.66
C ALA A 208 -7.66 17.45 17.73
N ALA A 209 -8.34 16.78 16.80
CA ALA A 209 -9.79 16.72 16.73
C ALA A 209 -10.40 15.85 17.83
N GLN A 210 -9.70 14.82 18.32
CA GLN A 210 -10.25 13.84 19.26
C GLN A 210 -9.54 13.78 20.62
N ALA A 211 -8.28 14.22 20.72
CA ALA A 211 -7.45 14.05 21.91
C ALA A 211 -7.94 14.86 23.13
N ARG A 212 -8.81 15.85 22.91
CA ARG A 212 -9.40 16.67 23.98
C ARG A 212 -10.58 16.00 24.66
N PHE A 213 -11.23 15.05 23.99
CA PHE A 213 -12.37 14.34 24.51
C PHE A 213 -11.88 13.12 25.29
N SER A 214 -12.48 12.87 26.44
CA SER A 214 -12.39 11.61 27.16
C SER A 214 -13.24 10.53 26.46
N ASP A 215 -13.03 9.27 26.82
CA ASP A 215 -13.78 8.16 26.19
C ASP A 215 -15.27 8.25 26.55
N ALA A 216 -15.60 8.67 27.77
CA ALA A 216 -16.97 8.91 28.21
C ALA A 216 -17.66 10.03 27.41
N GLU A 217 -16.95 11.12 27.12
CA GLU A 217 -17.48 12.21 26.28
C GLU A 217 -17.68 11.79 24.84
N LEU A 218 -16.79 10.97 24.27
CA LEU A 218 -16.97 10.44 22.92
C LEU A 218 -18.16 9.48 22.85
N VAL A 219 -18.33 8.58 23.84
CA VAL A 219 -19.51 7.71 23.93
C VAL A 219 -20.79 8.54 23.96
N GLU A 220 -20.85 9.56 24.83
CA GLU A 220 -22.02 10.44 24.94
C GLU A 220 -22.30 11.18 23.62
N LEU A 221 -21.25 11.70 22.98
CA LEU A 221 -21.35 12.42 21.70
C LEU A 221 -21.84 11.50 20.58
N ILE A 222 -21.42 10.23 20.54
CA ILE A 222 -21.91 9.23 19.59
C ILE A 222 -23.39 8.92 19.83
N LEU A 223 -23.78 8.69 21.09
CA LEU A 223 -25.14 8.27 21.42
C LEU A 223 -26.15 9.40 21.24
N ARG A 224 -25.80 10.63 21.64
CA ARG A 224 -26.71 11.79 21.61
C ARG A 224 -26.56 12.66 20.35
N GLY A 225 -25.47 12.49 19.62
CA GLY A 225 -25.13 13.36 18.50
C GLY A 225 -24.65 14.72 18.98
N ARG A 226 -24.44 15.63 18.04
CA ARG A 226 -23.97 16.98 18.34
C ARG A 226 -25.04 18.01 17.97
N PRO A 227 -25.71 18.64 18.96
CA PRO A 227 -26.73 19.65 18.73
C PRO A 227 -26.24 20.78 17.83
N GLY A 228 -27.09 21.23 16.91
CA GLY A 228 -26.74 22.28 15.96
C GLY A 228 -25.76 21.85 14.87
N SER A 229 -25.51 20.55 14.71
CA SER A 229 -24.71 20.00 13.61
C SER A 229 -25.44 18.86 12.91
N PRO A 230 -25.00 18.46 11.70
CA PRO A 230 -25.57 17.32 10.98
C PRO A 230 -25.23 15.95 11.58
N MET A 231 -24.50 15.89 12.70
CA MET A 231 -24.15 14.61 13.36
C MET A 231 -25.31 14.14 14.25
N PRO A 232 -26.05 13.09 13.84
CA PRO A 232 -27.19 12.59 14.59
C PRO A 232 -26.74 11.79 15.82
N GLY A 233 -27.69 11.53 16.74
CA GLY A 233 -27.47 10.60 17.84
C GLY A 233 -27.77 9.16 17.44
N PHE A 234 -26.87 8.25 17.76
CA PHE A 234 -26.95 6.84 17.39
C PHE A 234 -27.51 5.92 18.49
N ALA A 235 -28.04 6.46 19.59
CA ALA A 235 -28.59 5.66 20.70
C ALA A 235 -29.73 4.69 20.31
N HIS A 236 -30.34 4.88 19.13
CA HIS A 236 -31.37 3.98 18.59
C HIS A 236 -30.79 2.76 17.86
N ALA A 237 -29.51 2.79 17.46
CA ALA A 237 -28.84 1.77 16.67
C ALA A 237 -27.60 1.18 17.35
N ILE A 238 -26.98 1.93 18.28
CA ILE A 238 -25.74 1.56 18.96
C ILE A 238 -25.99 1.66 20.47
N ASP A 239 -25.80 0.55 21.19
CA ASP A 239 -25.85 0.54 22.65
C ASP A 239 -24.55 1.10 23.28
N PRO A 240 -24.53 1.47 24.58
CA PRO A 240 -23.35 2.06 25.21
C PRO A 240 -22.08 1.20 25.14
N THR A 241 -22.20 -0.14 25.18
CA THR A 241 -21.04 -1.05 25.10
C THR A 241 -20.48 -1.04 23.68
N SER A 242 -21.35 -1.07 22.67
CA SER A 242 -20.95 -0.95 21.27
C SER A 242 -20.33 0.43 20.98
N ALA A 243 -20.80 1.49 21.62
CA ALA A 243 -20.20 2.81 21.54
C ALA A 243 -18.79 2.84 22.16
N GLU A 244 -18.53 2.12 23.26
CA GLU A 244 -17.17 2.00 23.82
C GLU A 244 -16.21 1.29 22.86
N LYS A 245 -16.66 0.23 22.18
CA LYS A 245 -15.87 -0.47 21.14
C LYS A 245 -15.57 0.44 19.96
N LEU A 246 -16.56 1.21 19.52
CA LEU A 246 -16.38 2.24 18.51
C LEU A 246 -15.35 3.29 18.95
N VAL A 247 -15.39 3.76 20.20
CA VAL A 247 -14.39 4.69 20.74
C VAL A 247 -12.99 4.06 20.74
N ALA A 248 -12.86 2.78 21.10
CA ALA A 248 -11.58 2.09 21.04
C ALA A 248 -10.97 2.12 19.62
N PHE A 249 -11.79 1.90 18.59
CA PHE A 249 -11.38 2.08 17.19
C PHE A 249 -11.04 3.54 16.85
N LEU A 250 -11.86 4.51 17.28
CA LEU A 250 -11.61 5.93 17.02
C LEU A 250 -10.25 6.39 17.55
N ARG A 251 -9.80 5.84 18.69
CA ARG A 251 -8.47 6.12 19.25
C ARG A 251 -7.30 5.61 18.40
N LEU A 252 -7.54 4.68 17.48
CA LEU A 252 -6.53 4.19 16.55
C LEU A 252 -6.43 5.02 15.26
N LEU A 253 -7.50 5.72 14.84
CA LEU A 253 -7.48 6.55 13.62
C LEU A 253 -6.33 7.56 13.52
N PRO A 254 -5.90 8.26 14.59
CA PRO A 254 -4.84 9.24 14.51
C PRO A 254 -3.44 8.64 14.68
N THR A 255 -3.30 7.31 14.70
CA THR A 255 -2.00 6.64 14.84
C THR A 255 -1.29 6.48 13.50
N ALA A 256 0.05 6.49 13.51
CA ALA A 256 0.85 6.30 12.31
C ALA A 256 0.56 4.95 11.63
N GLU A 257 0.40 3.89 12.43
CA GLU A 257 0.11 2.55 11.96
C GLU A 257 -1.20 2.51 11.16
N ARG A 258 -2.27 3.13 11.67
CA ARG A 258 -3.56 3.14 10.96
C ARG A 258 -3.54 4.04 9.74
N GLN A 259 -2.88 5.19 9.81
CA GLN A 259 -2.80 6.09 8.66
C GLN A 259 -1.95 5.53 7.52
N HIS A 260 -0.92 4.74 7.84
CA HIS A 260 -0.14 4.02 6.83
C HIS A 260 -0.92 2.85 6.21
N TYR A 261 -1.66 2.10 7.03
CA TYR A 261 -2.49 0.98 6.58
C TYR A 261 -3.54 1.37 5.51
N VAL A 262 -4.21 2.50 5.73
CA VAL A 262 -5.32 3.00 4.92
C VAL A 262 -4.89 3.57 3.55
N ALA A 263 -3.59 3.78 3.32
CA ALA A 263 -3.09 4.30 2.05
C ALA A 263 -2.94 3.24 0.93
N SER A 264 -3.27 1.97 1.18
CA SER A 264 -3.08 0.89 0.20
C SER A 264 -4.35 0.57 -0.62
N PRO A 265 -4.27 0.35 -1.95
CA PRO A 265 -5.40 -0.12 -2.77
C PRO A 265 -6.02 -1.43 -2.26
N ALA A 266 -5.21 -2.31 -1.70
CA ALA A 266 -5.67 -3.55 -1.07
C ALA A 266 -6.60 -3.25 0.11
N ALA A 267 -6.26 -2.28 0.98
CA ALA A 267 -7.11 -1.92 2.12
C ALA A 267 -8.51 -1.43 1.71
N ALA A 268 -8.63 -0.73 0.58
CA ALA A 268 -9.92 -0.31 0.03
C ALA A 268 -10.77 -1.52 -0.44
N ILE A 269 -10.12 -2.51 -1.05
CA ILE A 269 -10.79 -3.77 -1.45
C ILE A 269 -11.23 -4.54 -0.21
N PHE A 270 -10.35 -4.73 0.78
CA PHE A 270 -10.70 -5.41 2.03
C PHE A 270 -11.82 -4.70 2.80
N ALA A 271 -11.88 -3.37 2.80
CA ALA A 271 -12.98 -2.62 3.38
C ALA A 271 -14.31 -2.87 2.65
N THR A 272 -14.28 -2.92 1.32
CA THR A 272 -15.46 -3.21 0.48
C THR A 272 -15.97 -4.64 0.73
N VAL A 273 -15.05 -5.62 0.77
CA VAL A 273 -15.36 -7.01 1.08
C VAL A 273 -16.01 -7.14 2.45
N ARG A 274 -15.48 -6.48 3.48
CA ARG A 274 -16.06 -6.49 4.83
C ARG A 274 -17.49 -5.95 4.83
N ALA A 275 -17.74 -4.82 4.18
CA ALA A 275 -19.09 -4.24 4.07
C ALA A 275 -20.08 -5.15 3.31
N GLN A 276 -19.62 -5.85 2.28
CA GLN A 276 -20.46 -6.82 1.55
C GLN A 276 -20.74 -8.08 2.39
N VAL A 277 -19.77 -8.56 3.17
CA VAL A 277 -19.97 -9.65 4.14
C VAL A 277 -20.99 -9.25 5.20
N ASP A 278 -20.86 -8.06 5.79
CA ASP A 278 -21.83 -7.54 6.77
C ASP A 278 -23.25 -7.52 6.18
N SER A 279 -23.39 -7.02 4.95
CA SER A 279 -24.66 -6.94 4.23
C SER A 279 -25.22 -8.32 3.89
N ALA A 280 -24.37 -9.28 3.55
CA ALA A 280 -24.76 -10.65 3.25
C ALA A 280 -25.32 -11.36 4.48
N VAL A 281 -24.73 -11.14 5.66
CA VAL A 281 -25.19 -11.70 6.94
C VAL A 281 -26.51 -11.03 7.36
N ALA A 282 -26.57 -9.69 7.35
CA ALA A 282 -27.73 -8.92 7.77
C ALA A 282 -28.99 -9.22 6.94
N LEU A 283 -28.82 -9.32 5.61
CA LEU A 283 -29.92 -9.58 4.68
C LEU A 283 -30.10 -11.06 4.36
N ARG A 284 -29.28 -11.94 4.94
CA ARG A 284 -29.25 -13.39 4.66
C ARG A 284 -29.20 -13.68 3.16
N SER A 285 -28.35 -12.95 2.43
CA SER A 285 -28.28 -12.99 0.98
C SER A 285 -27.06 -13.79 0.52
N SER A 286 -27.31 -14.95 -0.10
CA SER A 286 -26.25 -15.72 -0.76
C SER A 286 -25.63 -15.01 -1.96
N GLN A 287 -26.36 -14.06 -2.56
CA GLN A 287 -25.84 -13.27 -3.69
C GLN A 287 -24.82 -12.25 -3.19
N LEU A 288 -25.12 -11.52 -2.13
CA LEU A 288 -24.15 -10.57 -1.53
C LEU A 288 -22.92 -11.30 -0.97
N ALA A 289 -23.09 -12.52 -0.43
CA ALA A 289 -21.96 -13.34 0.00
C ALA A 289 -21.05 -13.75 -1.18
N PHE A 290 -21.65 -14.00 -2.36
CA PHE A 290 -20.90 -14.26 -3.58
C PHE A 290 -20.20 -13.00 -4.09
N ASP A 291 -20.88 -11.85 -4.12
CA ASP A 291 -20.30 -10.57 -4.53
C ASP A 291 -19.12 -10.15 -3.64
N ALA A 292 -19.20 -10.43 -2.34
CA ALA A 292 -18.10 -10.24 -1.39
C ALA A 292 -16.87 -11.10 -1.75
N TYR A 293 -17.08 -12.36 -2.12
CA TYR A 293 -16.01 -13.25 -2.54
C TYR A 293 -15.38 -12.80 -3.87
N ILE A 294 -16.17 -12.41 -4.86
CA ILE A 294 -15.66 -11.87 -6.14
C ILE A 294 -14.80 -10.63 -5.91
N THR A 295 -15.22 -9.75 -5.00
CA THR A 295 -14.44 -8.57 -4.63
C THR A 295 -13.13 -8.95 -3.92
N PHE A 296 -13.17 -9.99 -3.07
CA PHE A 296 -11.97 -10.53 -2.40
C PHE A 296 -10.99 -11.20 -3.36
N GLU A 297 -11.47 -11.82 -4.45
CA GLU A 297 -10.63 -12.49 -5.46
C GLU A 297 -9.55 -11.55 -6.03
N GLN A 298 -9.83 -10.24 -6.10
CA GLN A 298 -8.89 -9.20 -6.55
C GLN A 298 -7.61 -9.14 -5.70
N VAL A 299 -7.69 -9.50 -4.42
CA VAL A 299 -6.56 -9.51 -3.47
C VAL A 299 -6.16 -10.92 -3.04
N GLU A 300 -6.96 -11.95 -3.35
CA GLU A 300 -6.73 -13.33 -2.92
C GLU A 300 -5.39 -13.88 -3.41
N THR A 301 -5.02 -13.61 -4.67
CA THR A 301 -3.73 -14.07 -5.24
C THR A 301 -2.56 -13.54 -4.41
N ASP A 302 -2.66 -12.32 -3.91
CA ASP A 302 -1.63 -11.68 -3.09
C ASP A 302 -1.59 -12.29 -1.69
N VAL A 303 -2.75 -12.55 -1.09
CA VAL A 303 -2.86 -13.24 0.20
C VAL A 303 -2.26 -14.65 0.08
N ARG A 304 -2.62 -15.39 -0.97
CA ARG A 304 -2.17 -16.76 -1.21
C ARG A 304 -0.68 -16.86 -1.45
N ALA A 305 -0.09 -15.88 -2.16
CA ALA A 305 1.35 -15.80 -2.37
C ALA A 305 2.13 -15.62 -1.06
N ARG A 306 1.54 -14.98 -0.05
CA ARG A 306 2.16 -14.78 1.28
C ARG A 306 1.81 -15.90 2.26
N ASN A 307 0.58 -16.38 2.23
CA ASN A 307 0.06 -17.39 3.14
C ASN A 307 -1.08 -18.18 2.47
N ALA A 308 -0.72 -19.27 1.79
CA ALA A 308 -1.68 -20.14 1.10
C ALA A 308 -2.69 -20.80 2.05
N ALA A 309 -2.31 -21.09 3.29
CA ALA A 309 -3.21 -21.67 4.29
C ALA A 309 -4.31 -20.68 4.68
N LEU A 310 -3.96 -19.41 4.91
CA LEU A 310 -4.92 -18.35 5.22
C LEU A 310 -5.87 -18.05 4.04
N ALA A 311 -5.36 -18.10 2.80
CA ALA A 311 -6.20 -17.94 1.62
C ALA A 311 -7.23 -19.08 1.51
N GLY A 312 -6.82 -20.34 1.74
CA GLY A 312 -7.73 -21.47 1.80
C GLY A 312 -8.77 -21.36 2.93
N ASP A 313 -8.34 -20.96 4.13
CA ASP A 313 -9.25 -20.71 5.26
C ASP A 313 -10.34 -19.66 4.94
N LEU A 314 -9.98 -18.64 4.15
CA LEU A 314 -10.90 -17.59 3.72
C LEU A 314 -11.87 -18.07 2.64
N GLU A 315 -11.40 -18.80 1.64
CA GLU A 315 -12.26 -19.44 0.64
C GLU A 315 -13.31 -20.35 1.28
N ASP A 316 -12.88 -21.22 2.21
CA ASP A 316 -13.78 -22.12 2.94
C ASP A 316 -14.85 -21.34 3.72
N ALA A 317 -14.46 -20.22 4.34
CA ALA A 317 -15.36 -19.38 5.10
C ALA A 317 -16.36 -18.61 4.21
N PHE A 318 -15.93 -18.12 3.04
CA PHE A 318 -16.83 -17.49 2.04
C PHE A 318 -17.82 -18.51 1.47
N ALA A 319 -17.36 -19.73 1.17
CA ALA A 319 -18.23 -20.82 0.71
C ALA A 319 -19.28 -21.18 1.79
N ALA A 320 -18.86 -21.24 3.05
CA ALA A 320 -19.76 -21.48 4.19
C ALA A 320 -20.80 -20.36 4.32
N LEU A 321 -20.39 -19.08 4.25
CA LEU A 321 -21.31 -17.94 4.32
C LEU A 321 -22.36 -18.01 3.19
N ARG A 322 -21.92 -18.23 1.95
CA ARG A 322 -22.82 -18.32 0.80
C ARG A 322 -23.84 -19.45 0.94
N GLY A 323 -23.38 -20.64 1.34
CA GLY A 323 -24.25 -21.81 1.51
C GLY A 323 -25.27 -21.64 2.64
N ARG A 324 -24.86 -21.04 3.76
CA ARG A 324 -25.71 -20.89 4.95
C ARG A 324 -26.61 -19.67 4.94
N ALA A 325 -26.24 -18.60 4.23
CA ALA A 325 -27.07 -17.41 4.06
C ALA A 325 -28.41 -17.73 3.36
N ALA A 326 -28.40 -18.55 2.30
CA ALA A 326 -29.63 -19.00 1.62
C ALA A 326 -30.34 -20.17 2.32
N GLY A 327 -29.63 -20.96 3.13
CA GLY A 327 -30.09 -22.25 3.67
C GLY A 327 -30.86 -22.20 4.99
N GLY A 328 -31.23 -21.02 5.50
CA GLY A 328 -32.00 -20.89 6.74
C GLY A 328 -31.22 -21.14 8.03
N ALA A 329 -29.90 -20.91 8.02
CA ALA A 329 -29.05 -21.09 9.21
C ALA A 329 -29.52 -20.26 10.42
N GLY A 330 -29.27 -20.78 11.61
CA GLY A 330 -29.57 -20.10 12.87
C GLY A 330 -28.73 -18.82 13.02
N PRO A 331 -29.22 -17.79 13.74
CA PRO A 331 -28.49 -16.53 13.93
C PRO A 331 -27.08 -16.72 14.49
N GLU A 332 -26.91 -17.64 15.44
CA GLU A 332 -25.60 -17.92 16.07
C GLU A 332 -24.59 -18.54 15.10
N GLU A 333 -25.06 -19.38 14.17
CA GLU A 333 -24.18 -20.03 13.19
C GLU A 333 -23.69 -19.03 12.13
N LEU A 334 -24.60 -18.16 11.66
CA LEU A 334 -24.26 -17.07 10.74
C LEU A 334 -23.25 -16.10 11.38
N GLU A 335 -23.42 -15.77 12.67
CA GLU A 335 -22.46 -14.90 13.35
C GLU A 335 -21.11 -15.57 13.61
N ALA A 336 -21.06 -16.87 13.85
CA ALA A 336 -19.79 -17.59 13.96
C ALA A 336 -19.00 -17.57 12.63
N ILE A 337 -19.69 -17.74 11.50
CA ILE A 337 -19.09 -17.65 10.16
C ILE A 337 -18.63 -16.21 9.88
N HIS A 338 -19.45 -15.24 10.23
CA HIS A 338 -19.17 -13.83 10.09
C HIS A 338 -17.90 -13.41 10.83
N ALA A 339 -17.80 -13.73 12.12
CA ALA A 339 -16.63 -13.43 12.94
C ALA A 339 -15.36 -14.09 12.40
N ARG A 340 -15.46 -15.34 11.90
CA ARG A 340 -14.33 -16.04 11.27
C ARG A 340 -13.85 -15.33 10.01
N LEU A 341 -14.77 -14.90 9.14
CA LEU A 341 -14.46 -14.16 7.92
C LEU A 341 -13.78 -12.83 8.22
N LEU A 342 -14.35 -12.01 9.10
CA LEU A 342 -13.75 -10.71 9.46
C LEU A 342 -12.34 -10.87 10.02
N SER A 343 -12.12 -11.85 10.91
CA SER A 343 -10.80 -12.12 11.47
C SER A 343 -9.79 -12.65 10.43
N GLY A 344 -10.24 -13.44 9.45
CA GLY A 344 -9.41 -13.90 8.34
C GLY A 344 -9.01 -12.74 7.43
N LEU A 345 -9.98 -11.90 7.04
CA LEU A 345 -9.78 -10.79 6.11
C LEU A 345 -8.81 -9.76 6.66
N GLU A 346 -8.87 -9.48 7.96
CA GLU A 346 -7.93 -8.57 8.61
C GLU A 346 -6.50 -9.12 8.65
N ARG A 347 -6.32 -10.43 8.88
CA ARG A 347 -5.00 -11.07 8.81
C ARG A 347 -4.44 -11.02 7.39
N ALA A 348 -5.30 -11.25 6.41
CA ALA A 348 -4.97 -11.21 4.99
C ALA A 348 -4.57 -9.80 4.54
N GLU A 349 -5.31 -8.79 4.97
CA GLU A 349 -5.02 -7.39 4.65
C GLU A 349 -3.68 -6.92 5.22
N ARG A 350 -3.36 -7.29 6.47
CA ARG A 350 -2.05 -6.99 7.06
C ARG A 350 -0.89 -7.63 6.29
N LEU A 351 -1.09 -8.82 5.71
CA LEU A 351 -0.07 -9.50 4.89
C LEU A 351 0.13 -8.84 3.52
N VAL A 352 -0.92 -8.26 2.96
CA VAL A 352 -0.90 -7.64 1.61
C VAL A 352 -0.49 -6.17 1.65
N ALA A 353 -0.78 -5.45 2.74
CA ALA A 353 -0.42 -4.03 2.90
C ALA A 353 1.10 -3.75 2.78
N ASP A 354 1.97 -4.75 2.96
CA ASP A 354 3.43 -4.64 2.82
C ASP A 354 3.94 -4.44 1.38
N ARG A 355 3.08 -4.56 0.35
CA ARG A 355 3.47 -4.36 -1.06
C ARG A 355 3.81 -2.90 -1.39
N GLY A 356 3.24 -1.94 -0.65
CA GLY A 356 3.46 -0.50 -0.85
C GLY A 356 4.72 0.06 -0.15
N SER A 357 5.59 -0.80 0.41
CA SER A 357 6.77 -0.29 1.11
C SER A 357 7.66 0.50 0.12
N PRO A 358 8.15 1.69 0.49
CA PRO A 358 9.05 2.47 -0.36
C PRO A 358 10.29 1.68 -0.81
N ALA A 359 10.77 0.74 0.00
CA ALA A 359 11.89 -0.12 -0.36
C ALA A 359 11.55 -1.12 -1.49
N ASN A 360 10.34 -1.70 -1.47
CA ASN A 360 9.89 -2.61 -2.52
C ASN A 360 9.67 -1.86 -3.84
N LEU A 361 8.97 -0.73 -3.80
CA LEU A 361 8.74 0.11 -4.98
C LEU A 361 10.05 0.64 -5.60
N PHE A 362 11.03 1.00 -4.75
CA PHE A 362 12.36 1.35 -5.21
C PHE A 362 13.05 0.18 -5.92
N THR A 363 13.01 -1.02 -5.34
CA THR A 363 13.68 -2.21 -5.87
C THR A 363 13.04 -2.64 -7.20
N GLU A 364 11.71 -2.64 -7.29
CA GLU A 364 10.99 -2.97 -8.51
C GLU A 364 11.30 -1.95 -9.63
N SER A 365 11.24 -0.66 -9.33
CA SER A 365 11.63 0.41 -10.26
C SER A 365 13.07 0.26 -10.76
N PHE A 366 14.01 0.00 -9.84
CA PHE A 366 15.42 -0.20 -10.14
C PHE A 366 15.66 -1.40 -11.06
N VAL A 367 15.14 -2.58 -10.71
CA VAL A 367 15.35 -3.83 -11.48
C VAL A 367 14.74 -3.72 -12.86
N LEU A 368 13.53 -3.14 -12.97
CA LEU A 368 12.83 -2.94 -14.23
C LEU A 368 13.66 -2.06 -15.17
N LEU A 369 14.09 -0.87 -14.74
CA LEU A 369 14.90 0.00 -15.60
C LEU A 369 16.24 -0.64 -15.96
N LEU A 370 16.88 -1.32 -15.01
CA LEU A 370 18.15 -1.98 -15.25
C LEU A 370 18.02 -3.08 -16.32
N ARG A 371 16.94 -3.85 -16.30
CA ARG A 371 16.68 -4.92 -17.28
C ARG A 371 16.48 -4.35 -18.68
N GLU A 372 15.45 -3.52 -18.87
CA GLU A 372 15.08 -3.01 -20.20
C GLU A 372 16.19 -2.11 -20.78
N GLY A 373 16.80 -1.28 -19.95
CA GLY A 373 17.91 -0.43 -20.36
C GLY A 373 19.17 -1.22 -20.74
N PHE A 374 19.43 -2.35 -20.08
CA PHE A 374 20.57 -3.20 -20.41
C PHE A 374 20.38 -3.89 -21.77
N GLU A 375 19.17 -4.40 -22.04
CA GLU A 375 18.82 -4.99 -23.34
C GLU A 375 18.97 -3.97 -24.47
N ALA A 376 18.47 -2.74 -24.29
CA ALA A 376 18.64 -1.65 -25.25
C ALA A 376 20.13 -1.30 -25.51
N ILE A 377 20.94 -1.19 -24.45
CA ILE A 377 22.38 -0.89 -24.57
C ILE A 377 23.10 -2.00 -25.33
N LEU A 378 22.79 -3.28 -25.06
CA LEU A 378 23.42 -4.41 -25.75
C LEU A 378 23.06 -4.47 -27.23
N LEU A 379 21.80 -4.21 -27.60
CA LEU A 379 21.38 -4.17 -28.99
C LEU A 379 22.13 -3.06 -29.76
N VAL A 380 22.18 -1.85 -29.20
CA VAL A 380 22.93 -0.74 -29.80
C VAL A 380 24.43 -1.05 -29.84
N ALA A 381 25.01 -1.59 -28.77
CA ALA A 381 26.43 -1.95 -28.72
C ALA A 381 26.78 -3.04 -29.75
N ALA A 382 25.90 -4.02 -29.96
CA ALA A 382 26.07 -5.05 -30.98
C ALA A 382 26.08 -4.44 -32.40
N LEU A 383 25.15 -3.53 -32.71
CA LEU A 383 25.13 -2.80 -33.98
C LEU A 383 26.37 -1.92 -34.17
N MET A 384 26.80 -1.22 -33.12
CA MET A 384 28.00 -0.39 -33.14
C MET A 384 29.27 -1.22 -33.35
N THR A 385 29.35 -2.39 -32.71
CA THR A 385 30.46 -3.35 -32.87
C THR A 385 30.47 -3.96 -34.25
N PHE A 386 29.30 -4.28 -34.80
CA PHE A 386 29.13 -4.74 -36.18
C PHE A 386 29.67 -3.71 -37.18
N LEU A 387 29.28 -2.44 -37.04
CA LEU A 387 29.77 -1.35 -37.89
C LEU A 387 31.27 -1.08 -37.72
N ALA A 388 31.79 -1.26 -36.50
CA ALA A 388 33.23 -1.16 -36.23
C ALA A 388 34.03 -2.20 -37.02
N LYS A 389 33.58 -3.47 -36.98
CA LYS A 389 34.23 -4.58 -37.68
C LYS A 389 34.07 -4.50 -39.19
N ALA A 390 32.98 -3.89 -39.67
CA ALA A 390 32.72 -3.67 -41.09
C ALA A 390 33.50 -2.48 -41.70
N GLY A 391 34.30 -1.75 -40.92
CA GLY A 391 35.01 -0.55 -41.38
C GLY A 391 34.12 0.68 -41.62
N ALA A 392 32.80 0.57 -41.45
CA ALA A 392 31.82 1.61 -41.72
C ALA A 392 31.54 2.49 -40.48
N ILE A 393 32.60 3.00 -39.85
CA ILE A 393 32.51 3.77 -38.59
C ILE A 393 31.66 5.04 -38.77
N GLU A 394 31.68 5.66 -39.95
CA GLU A 394 30.90 6.87 -40.25
C GLU A 394 29.38 6.65 -40.15
N ARG A 395 28.90 5.41 -40.38
CA ARG A 395 27.47 5.08 -40.31
C ARG A 395 26.94 4.94 -38.89
N ARG A 396 27.78 4.94 -37.85
CA ARG A 396 27.38 4.90 -36.44
C ARG A 396 26.42 6.03 -36.05
N ARG A 397 26.53 7.18 -36.72
CA ARG A 397 25.61 8.32 -36.52
C ARG A 397 24.16 7.97 -36.84
N HIS A 398 23.91 7.16 -37.87
CA HIS A 398 22.55 6.74 -38.25
C HIS A 398 21.94 5.79 -37.21
N VAL A 399 22.74 4.89 -36.63
CA VAL A 399 22.31 4.02 -35.52
C VAL A 399 21.94 4.86 -34.29
N ALA A 400 22.77 5.86 -33.95
CA ALA A 400 22.48 6.76 -32.83
C ALA A 400 21.23 7.61 -33.07
N GLN A 401 21.02 8.11 -34.29
CA GLN A 401 19.81 8.84 -34.68
C GLN A 401 18.56 7.97 -34.53
N GLY A 402 18.61 6.71 -34.99
CA GLY A 402 17.51 5.75 -34.82
C GLY A 402 17.19 5.47 -33.35
N ALA A 403 18.23 5.23 -32.53
CA ALA A 403 18.06 4.99 -31.10
C ALA A 403 17.45 6.19 -30.35
N TRP A 404 17.92 7.41 -30.61
CA TRP A 404 17.36 8.61 -29.97
C TRP A 404 15.94 8.93 -30.46
N ALA A 405 15.65 8.72 -31.75
CA ALA A 405 14.30 8.85 -32.28
C ALA A 405 13.33 7.87 -31.59
N ALA A 406 13.78 6.66 -31.26
CA ALA A 406 12.98 5.66 -30.55
C ALA A 406 12.68 6.05 -29.10
N VAL A 407 13.65 6.63 -28.39
CA VAL A 407 13.41 7.17 -27.03
C VAL A 407 12.36 8.28 -27.08
N GLY A 408 12.47 9.20 -28.05
CA GLY A 408 11.47 10.25 -28.26
C GLY A 408 10.09 9.70 -28.61
N ALA A 409 10.02 8.73 -29.52
CA ALA A 409 8.77 8.06 -29.88
C ALA A 409 8.14 7.34 -28.69
N SER A 410 8.95 6.70 -27.84
CA SER A 410 8.46 6.05 -26.62
C SER A 410 7.81 7.07 -25.68
N MET A 411 8.45 8.22 -25.43
CA MET A 411 7.86 9.30 -24.62
C MET A 411 6.53 9.81 -25.20
N VAL A 412 6.43 9.96 -26.53
CA VAL A 412 5.17 10.32 -27.19
C VAL A 412 4.12 9.24 -26.95
N THR A 413 4.46 7.96 -27.08
CA THR A 413 3.56 6.85 -26.83
C THR A 413 3.07 6.84 -25.38
N ALA A 414 3.90 7.18 -24.39
CA ALA A 414 3.47 7.32 -23.00
C ALA A 414 2.39 8.40 -22.82
N VAL A 415 2.55 9.55 -23.48
CA VAL A 415 1.55 10.63 -23.46
C VAL A 415 0.26 10.22 -24.16
N VAL A 416 0.37 9.59 -25.34
CA VAL A 416 -0.78 9.11 -26.12
C VAL A 416 -1.56 8.04 -25.35
N ILE A 417 -0.87 7.13 -24.67
CA ILE A 417 -1.44 6.18 -23.70
C ILE A 417 -2.27 6.94 -22.67
N GLU A 418 -1.69 7.93 -21.98
CA GLU A 418 -2.40 8.70 -20.95
C GLU A 418 -3.65 9.41 -21.47
N LEU A 419 -3.61 9.91 -22.72
CA LEU A 419 -4.73 10.56 -23.38
C LEU A 419 -5.82 9.57 -23.83
N LEU A 420 -5.45 8.38 -24.32
CA LEU A 420 -6.38 7.34 -24.79
C LEU A 420 -7.12 6.65 -23.63
N PHE A 421 -6.48 6.51 -22.47
CA PHE A 421 -7.02 5.78 -21.31
C PHE A 421 -8.13 6.54 -20.54
N GLN A 422 -8.69 7.63 -21.09
CA GLN A 422 -9.89 8.29 -20.56
C GLN A 422 -11.22 7.72 -21.11
N ILE A 423 -11.20 6.64 -21.89
CA ILE A 423 -12.40 6.04 -22.51
C ILE A 423 -12.78 4.71 -21.82
N THR A 424 -14.10 4.52 -21.75
CA THR A 424 -14.94 3.46 -21.15
C THR A 424 -14.25 2.11 -20.81
N PRO A 425 -14.45 1.55 -19.59
CA PRO A 425 -13.79 0.33 -19.10
C PRO A 425 -13.87 -0.93 -19.99
N GLY A 426 -14.95 -1.12 -20.76
CA GLY A 426 -15.14 -2.33 -21.58
C GLY A 426 -14.27 -2.40 -22.84
N GLU A 427 -13.84 -1.26 -23.41
CA GLU A 427 -12.93 -1.25 -24.57
C GLU A 427 -11.47 -1.51 -24.16
N ARG A 428 -11.16 -1.35 -22.87
CA ARG A 428 -9.83 -1.50 -22.29
C ARG A 428 -9.37 -2.95 -22.27
N GLU A 429 -10.22 -3.85 -21.77
CA GLU A 429 -9.90 -5.30 -21.65
C GLU A 429 -9.69 -5.91 -23.04
N ALA A 430 -10.50 -5.51 -24.03
CA ALA A 430 -10.32 -5.93 -25.42
C ALA A 430 -8.97 -5.46 -25.99
N LEU A 431 -8.62 -4.19 -25.80
CA LEU A 431 -7.38 -3.60 -26.33
C LEU A 431 -6.14 -4.19 -25.65
N GLU A 432 -6.19 -4.43 -24.33
CA GLU A 432 -5.15 -5.13 -23.57
C GLU A 432 -4.99 -6.58 -24.07
N GLY A 433 -6.09 -7.31 -24.27
CA GLY A 433 -6.07 -8.67 -24.81
C GLY A 433 -5.46 -8.76 -26.22
N PHE A 434 -5.89 -7.90 -27.15
CA PHE A 434 -5.34 -7.86 -28.52
C PHE A 434 -3.85 -7.49 -28.54
N THR A 435 -3.43 -6.52 -27.72
CA THR A 435 -2.03 -6.12 -27.65
C THR A 435 -1.14 -7.23 -27.08
N MET A 436 -1.62 -8.00 -26.08
CA MET A 436 -0.90 -9.16 -25.55
C MET A 436 -0.79 -10.31 -26.54
N LEU A 437 -1.82 -10.57 -27.36
CA LEU A 437 -1.74 -11.57 -28.42
C LEU A 437 -0.78 -11.15 -29.54
N LEU A 438 -0.79 -9.88 -29.93
CA LEU A 438 0.18 -9.34 -30.88
C LEU A 438 1.61 -9.47 -30.32
N ALA A 439 1.81 -9.09 -29.06
CA ALA A 439 3.09 -9.22 -28.36
C ALA A 439 3.54 -10.70 -28.31
N THR A 440 2.63 -11.63 -28.05
CA THR A 440 2.91 -13.08 -28.07
C THR A 440 3.52 -13.53 -29.40
N VAL A 441 2.92 -13.13 -30.53
CA VAL A 441 3.42 -13.49 -31.88
C VAL A 441 4.81 -12.89 -32.12
N VAL A 442 4.99 -11.61 -31.77
CA VAL A 442 6.26 -10.90 -31.97
C VAL A 442 7.36 -11.49 -31.08
N LEU A 443 7.09 -11.70 -29.79
CA LEU A 443 8.04 -12.25 -28.83
C LEU A 443 8.44 -13.69 -29.18
N PHE A 444 7.47 -14.51 -29.59
CA PHE A 444 7.76 -15.87 -30.07
C PHE A 444 8.67 -15.84 -31.31
N TYR A 445 8.37 -14.99 -32.29
CA TYR A 445 9.19 -14.83 -33.49
C TYR A 445 10.62 -14.36 -33.15
N VAL A 446 10.77 -13.35 -32.30
CA VAL A 446 12.08 -12.82 -31.89
C VAL A 446 12.86 -13.83 -31.07
N SER A 447 12.20 -14.53 -30.14
CA SER A 447 12.82 -15.61 -29.36
C SER A 447 13.35 -16.71 -30.28
N TYR A 448 12.52 -17.21 -31.20
CA TYR A 448 12.95 -18.20 -32.19
C TYR A 448 14.12 -17.69 -33.05
N TRP A 449 14.06 -16.43 -33.49
CA TRP A 449 15.12 -15.82 -34.29
C TRP A 449 16.46 -15.81 -33.53
N LEU A 450 16.46 -15.40 -32.26
CA LEU A 450 17.66 -15.37 -31.42
C LEU A 450 18.23 -16.78 -31.21
N VAL A 451 17.38 -17.78 -30.91
CA VAL A 451 17.81 -19.18 -30.75
C VAL A 451 18.43 -19.72 -32.03
N SER A 452 17.86 -19.42 -33.20
CA SER A 452 18.37 -19.87 -34.50
C SER A 452 19.77 -19.33 -34.85
N LYS A 453 20.23 -18.28 -34.16
CA LYS A 453 21.51 -17.59 -34.42
C LYS A 453 22.58 -17.82 -33.32
N ILE A 454 22.31 -18.70 -32.35
CA ILE A 454 23.24 -19.03 -31.24
C ILE A 454 24.60 -19.59 -31.72
N GLU A 455 24.70 -20.10 -32.96
CA GLU A 455 25.96 -20.58 -33.52
C GLU A 455 26.82 -19.46 -34.10
N ALA A 456 27.99 -19.24 -33.47
CA ALA A 456 28.97 -18.23 -33.87
C ALA A 456 29.38 -18.29 -35.36
N ALA A 457 29.35 -19.47 -35.99
CA ALA A 457 29.64 -19.65 -37.42
C ALA A 457 28.53 -19.10 -38.33
N LYS A 458 27.25 -19.36 -37.99
CA LYS A 458 26.07 -18.83 -38.70
C LYS A 458 25.90 -17.34 -38.48
N TRP A 459 26.27 -16.86 -37.28
CA TRP A 459 26.39 -15.43 -37.00
C TRP A 459 27.42 -14.75 -37.91
N ASN A 460 28.66 -15.27 -37.99
CA ASN A 460 29.70 -14.68 -38.85
C ASN A 460 29.32 -14.70 -40.34
N ALA A 461 28.68 -15.76 -40.82
CA ALA A 461 28.20 -15.85 -42.20
C ALA A 461 27.07 -14.85 -42.51
N PHE A 462 26.10 -14.71 -41.60
CA PHE A 462 25.01 -13.72 -41.71
C PHE A 462 25.52 -12.28 -41.62
N VAL A 463 26.44 -12.03 -40.70
CA VAL A 463 27.15 -10.74 -40.55
C VAL A 463 27.82 -10.38 -41.87
N LYS A 464 28.51 -11.32 -42.50
CA LYS A 464 29.21 -11.11 -43.78
C LYS A 464 28.24 -10.85 -44.94
N SER A 465 27.17 -11.64 -45.09
CA SER A 465 26.20 -11.46 -46.17
C SER A 465 25.41 -10.15 -46.05
N ARG A 466 25.02 -9.77 -44.82
CA ARG A 466 24.37 -8.47 -44.56
C ARG A 466 25.35 -7.30 -44.65
N MET A 467 26.64 -7.51 -44.37
CA MET A 467 27.69 -6.52 -44.66
C MET A 467 27.74 -6.21 -46.15
N GLU A 468 27.76 -7.23 -46.99
CA GLU A 468 27.84 -7.09 -48.45
C GLU A 468 26.56 -6.47 -49.04
N GLU A 469 25.38 -6.79 -48.52
CA GLU A 469 24.10 -6.16 -48.92
C GLU A 469 23.95 -4.71 -48.40
N ALA A 470 24.33 -4.42 -47.15
CA ALA A 470 24.20 -3.08 -46.57
C ALA A 470 25.26 -2.10 -47.10
N LEU A 471 26.42 -2.60 -47.52
CA LEU A 471 27.44 -1.81 -48.21
C LEU A 471 27.07 -1.52 -49.67
N SER A 472 26.34 -2.42 -50.34
CA SER A 472 25.90 -2.22 -51.74
C SER A 472 24.61 -1.39 -51.88
N ALA A 473 23.69 -1.44 -50.92
CA ALA A 473 22.38 -0.77 -51.02
C ALA A 473 22.34 0.71 -50.57
N GLY A 474 23.46 1.29 -50.12
CA GLY A 474 23.51 2.71 -49.72
C GLY A 474 22.71 3.10 -48.46
N SER A 475 21.93 2.22 -47.83
CA SER A 475 20.88 2.66 -46.90
C SER A 475 21.34 2.85 -45.44
N GLY A 476 21.84 4.05 -45.11
CA GLY A 476 22.00 4.47 -43.70
C GLY A 476 20.67 4.42 -42.92
N TRP A 477 19.55 4.52 -43.64
CA TRP A 477 18.19 4.47 -43.10
C TRP A 477 17.76 3.09 -42.59
N ALA A 478 18.21 1.98 -43.19
CA ALA A 478 17.88 0.65 -42.70
C ALA A 478 18.54 0.37 -41.33
N LEU A 479 19.79 0.82 -41.16
CA LEU A 479 20.51 0.73 -39.88
C LEU A 479 19.84 1.59 -38.80
N ALA A 480 19.40 2.80 -39.14
CA ALA A 480 18.62 3.64 -38.23
C ALA A 480 17.29 2.98 -37.84
N SER A 481 16.59 2.36 -38.79
CA SER A 481 15.31 1.69 -38.55
C SER A 481 15.44 0.48 -37.64
N VAL A 482 16.49 -0.32 -37.80
CA VAL A 482 16.76 -1.48 -36.92
C VAL A 482 17.06 -1.00 -35.49
N ALA A 483 17.89 0.03 -35.34
CA ALA A 483 18.19 0.61 -34.03
C ALA A 483 16.94 1.24 -33.39
N PHE A 484 16.12 1.92 -34.20
CA PHE A 484 14.86 2.50 -33.75
C PHE A 484 13.90 1.43 -33.23
N LEU A 485 13.60 0.41 -34.02
CA LEU A 485 12.65 -0.64 -33.64
C LEU A 485 13.11 -1.40 -32.39
N ALA A 486 14.41 -1.68 -32.30
CA ALA A 486 15.01 -2.32 -31.13
C ALA A 486 14.79 -1.48 -29.87
N VAL A 487 15.20 -0.20 -29.86
CA VAL A 487 15.11 0.66 -28.68
C VAL A 487 13.65 1.04 -28.36
N TYR A 488 12.81 1.22 -29.38
CA TYR A 488 11.41 1.59 -29.20
C TYR A 488 10.62 0.47 -28.51
N ARG A 489 10.93 -0.79 -28.82
CA ARG A 489 10.33 -1.93 -28.13
C ARG A 489 10.63 -1.92 -26.63
N GLU A 490 11.90 -1.81 -26.25
CA GLU A 490 12.30 -1.77 -24.83
C GLU A 490 11.70 -0.53 -24.13
N GLY A 491 11.64 0.61 -24.83
CA GLY A 491 11.01 1.83 -24.34
C GLY A 491 9.50 1.67 -24.11
N PHE A 492 8.80 1.00 -25.02
CA PHE A 492 7.36 0.71 -24.90
C PHE A 492 7.06 -0.21 -23.72
N GLU A 493 7.81 -1.32 -23.57
CA GLU A 493 7.68 -2.24 -22.44
C GLU A 493 7.94 -1.50 -21.11
N THR A 494 9.01 -0.69 -21.04
CA THR A 494 9.33 0.15 -19.88
C THR A 494 8.15 1.04 -19.47
N ILE A 495 7.53 1.74 -20.41
CA ILE A 495 6.41 2.66 -20.15
C ILE A 495 5.21 1.93 -19.54
N LEU A 496 4.84 0.78 -20.09
CA LEU A 496 3.69 0.01 -19.60
C LEU A 496 3.92 -0.49 -18.17
N PHE A 497 5.11 -1.03 -17.88
CA PHE A 497 5.42 -1.51 -16.54
C PHE A 497 5.55 -0.36 -15.53
N TYR A 498 6.14 0.78 -15.92
CA TYR A 498 6.21 1.96 -15.04
C TYR A 498 4.84 2.56 -14.76
N LYS A 499 3.92 2.54 -15.73
CA LYS A 499 2.53 2.98 -15.49
C LYS A 499 1.87 2.12 -14.41
N ALA A 500 1.96 0.79 -14.53
CA ALA A 500 1.44 -0.12 -13.51
C ALA A 500 2.08 0.08 -12.13
N LEU A 501 3.40 0.31 -12.09
CA LEU A 501 4.14 0.57 -10.86
C LEU A 501 3.76 1.91 -10.21
N LEU A 502 3.55 2.96 -11.01
CA LEU A 502 3.11 4.27 -10.53
C LEU A 502 1.66 4.27 -10.06
N THR A 503 0.77 3.49 -10.70
CA THR A 503 -0.59 3.25 -10.19
C THR A 503 -0.53 2.54 -8.83
N SER A 504 0.35 1.55 -8.69
CA SER A 504 0.56 0.81 -7.43
C SER A 504 1.16 1.69 -6.32
N ALA A 505 1.95 2.71 -6.69
CA ALA A 505 2.54 3.67 -5.77
C ALA A 505 1.56 4.76 -5.27
N GLY A 506 0.32 4.80 -5.78
CA GLY A 506 -0.73 5.72 -5.32
C GLY A 506 -0.42 7.18 -5.63
N LEU A 507 -0.69 7.62 -6.86
CA LEU A 507 -0.59 9.03 -7.26
C LEU A 507 -1.65 9.88 -6.54
N GLY A 508 -1.31 10.44 -5.37
CA GLY A 508 -2.16 11.44 -4.70
C GLY A 508 -2.04 11.56 -3.18
N ALA A 509 -1.44 10.60 -2.48
CA ALA A 509 -1.39 10.61 -1.01
C ALA A 509 0.05 10.49 -0.47
N GLY A 510 0.65 11.63 -0.11
CA GLY A 510 1.80 11.69 0.82
C GLY A 510 3.12 11.05 0.37
N GLY A 511 3.80 11.64 -0.63
CA GLY A 511 5.27 11.84 -0.70
C GLY A 511 6.28 10.67 -0.67
N GLY A 512 5.91 9.41 -0.41
CA GLY A 512 6.87 8.29 -0.23
C GLY A 512 6.98 7.29 -1.39
N GLY A 513 5.86 6.91 -2.02
CA GLY A 513 5.85 5.90 -3.09
C GLY A 513 6.46 6.39 -4.40
N THR A 514 6.07 7.59 -4.84
CA THR A 514 6.62 8.21 -6.05
C THR A 514 8.11 8.54 -5.90
N THR A 515 8.56 8.94 -4.71
CA THR A 515 9.98 9.22 -4.44
C THR A 515 10.82 7.94 -4.46
N ALA A 516 10.28 6.83 -3.98
CA ALA A 516 10.91 5.51 -4.12
C ALA A 516 11.05 5.08 -5.58
N VAL A 517 9.98 5.21 -6.38
CA VAL A 517 10.02 4.88 -7.82
C VAL A 517 11.04 5.77 -8.54
N LEU A 518 11.03 7.09 -8.31
CA LEU A 518 12.01 8.02 -8.89
C LEU A 518 13.44 7.70 -8.42
N GLY A 519 13.62 7.31 -7.15
CA GLY A 519 14.91 6.83 -6.64
C GLY A 519 15.41 5.61 -7.40
N GLY A 520 14.53 4.64 -7.67
CA GLY A 520 14.84 3.46 -8.46
C GLY A 520 15.24 3.81 -9.90
N VAL A 521 14.54 4.75 -10.53
CA VAL A 521 14.88 5.28 -11.87
C VAL A 521 16.27 5.93 -11.87
N LEU A 522 16.56 6.79 -10.90
CA LEU A 522 17.84 7.52 -10.84
C LEU A 522 19.00 6.56 -10.62
N VAL A 523 18.88 5.63 -9.67
CA VAL A 523 19.93 4.65 -9.37
C VAL A 523 20.09 3.65 -10.51
N GLY A 524 18.99 3.18 -11.11
CA GLY A 524 18.99 2.31 -12.28
C GLY A 524 19.65 2.98 -13.48
N GLY A 525 19.32 4.24 -13.74
CA GLY A 525 19.94 5.05 -14.80
C GLY A 525 21.45 5.24 -14.58
N ALA A 526 21.88 5.55 -13.36
CA ALA A 526 23.30 5.62 -13.02
C ALA A 526 24.02 4.27 -13.23
N ALA A 527 23.39 3.16 -12.84
CA ALA A 527 23.93 1.82 -13.07
C ALA A 527 24.06 1.50 -14.57
N LEU A 528 23.07 1.86 -15.38
CA LEU A 528 23.13 1.70 -16.84
C LEU A 528 24.25 2.51 -17.49
N VAL A 529 24.48 3.74 -17.03
CA VAL A 529 25.61 4.57 -17.47
C VAL A 529 26.94 3.88 -17.15
N LEU A 530 27.10 3.33 -15.95
CA LEU A 530 28.30 2.57 -15.56
C LEU A 530 28.48 1.32 -16.44
N VAL A 531 27.39 0.61 -16.75
CA VAL A 531 27.42 -0.55 -17.65
C VAL A 531 27.84 -0.14 -19.07
N TYR A 532 27.26 0.93 -19.62
CA TYR A 532 27.65 1.47 -20.93
C TYR A 532 29.13 1.84 -20.99
N ILE A 533 29.63 2.54 -19.96
CA ILE A 533 31.06 2.87 -19.82
C ILE A 533 31.88 1.58 -19.75
N GLY A 534 31.44 0.59 -18.98
CA GLY A 534 32.09 -0.71 -18.83
C GLY A 534 32.27 -1.43 -20.17
N ILE A 535 31.20 -1.53 -20.95
CA ILE A 535 31.20 -2.15 -22.28
C ILE A 535 32.14 -1.40 -23.24
N ASN A 536 32.05 -0.06 -23.27
CA ASN A 536 32.80 0.76 -24.22
C ASN A 536 34.29 0.91 -23.88
N ARG A 537 34.64 0.89 -22.58
CA ARG A 537 36.00 1.12 -22.07
C ARG A 537 36.81 -0.18 -21.95
N PHE A 538 36.19 -1.25 -21.47
CA PHE A 538 36.90 -2.50 -21.15
C PHE A 538 36.67 -3.62 -22.15
N GLY A 539 35.82 -3.40 -23.17
CA GLY A 539 35.54 -4.41 -24.20
C GLY A 539 35.10 -5.73 -23.58
N LEU A 540 34.29 -5.66 -22.50
CA LEU A 540 33.80 -6.82 -21.77
C LEU A 540 33.24 -7.84 -22.78
N ARG A 541 33.94 -8.96 -22.94
CA ARG A 541 33.56 -10.04 -23.86
C ARG A 541 32.36 -10.77 -23.25
N VAL A 542 31.17 -10.22 -23.43
CA VAL A 542 29.93 -10.87 -22.99
C VAL A 542 29.85 -12.23 -23.70
N PRO A 543 29.72 -13.35 -22.96
CA PRO A 543 29.60 -14.66 -23.57
C PRO A 543 28.26 -14.73 -24.33
N LEU A 544 28.32 -14.55 -25.66
CA LEU A 544 27.14 -14.40 -26.51
C LEU A 544 26.20 -15.61 -26.45
N LYS A 545 26.72 -16.83 -26.29
CA LYS A 545 25.93 -18.07 -26.25
C LYS A 545 24.97 -18.14 -25.04
N PRO A 546 25.45 -18.06 -23.78
CA PRO A 546 24.54 -18.06 -22.63
C PRO A 546 23.67 -16.81 -22.63
N PHE A 547 24.16 -15.65 -23.10
CA PHE A 547 23.36 -14.44 -23.22
C PHE A 547 22.14 -14.66 -24.13
N PHE A 548 22.34 -15.08 -25.38
CA PHE A 548 21.23 -15.34 -26.30
C PHE A 548 20.32 -16.49 -25.84
N ALA A 549 20.86 -17.51 -25.17
CA ALA A 549 20.05 -18.59 -24.62
C ALA A 549 19.13 -18.10 -23.49
N ILE A 550 19.66 -17.31 -22.54
CA ILE A 550 18.91 -16.77 -21.40
C ILE A 550 17.87 -15.76 -21.88
N THR A 551 18.25 -14.81 -22.75
CA THR A 551 17.30 -13.81 -23.24
C THR A 551 16.21 -14.45 -24.10
N SER A 552 16.54 -15.40 -24.97
CA SER A 552 15.51 -16.10 -25.76
C SER A 552 14.56 -16.93 -24.88
N ALA A 553 15.07 -17.59 -23.84
CA ALA A 553 14.24 -18.33 -22.89
C ALA A 553 13.30 -17.41 -22.12
N MET A 554 13.78 -16.23 -21.71
CA MET A 554 12.96 -15.22 -21.03
C MET A 554 11.89 -14.62 -21.96
N LEU A 555 12.24 -14.29 -23.21
CA LEU A 555 11.27 -13.79 -24.19
C LEU A 555 10.21 -14.86 -24.53
N TYR A 556 10.61 -16.12 -24.63
CA TYR A 556 9.66 -17.22 -24.84
C TYR A 556 8.73 -17.39 -23.63
N TYR A 557 9.28 -17.34 -22.42
CA TYR A 557 8.50 -17.36 -21.19
C TYR A 557 7.45 -16.24 -21.17
N MET A 558 7.84 -15.01 -21.52
CA MET A 558 6.89 -13.90 -21.60
C MET A 558 5.84 -14.09 -22.68
N ALA A 559 6.22 -14.57 -23.87
CA ALA A 559 5.27 -14.90 -24.92
C ALA A 559 4.24 -15.95 -24.43
N PHE A 560 4.70 -16.96 -23.70
CA PHE A 560 3.84 -18.00 -23.13
C PHE A 560 2.86 -17.45 -22.09
N VAL A 561 3.30 -16.56 -21.20
CA VAL A 561 2.46 -15.90 -20.21
C VAL A 561 1.43 -14.98 -20.87
N PHE A 562 1.87 -14.14 -21.83
CA PHE A 562 1.01 -13.20 -22.55
C PHE A 562 -0.04 -13.91 -23.43
N ALA A 563 0.28 -15.08 -23.97
CA ALA A 563 -0.68 -15.87 -24.74
C ALA A 563 -1.91 -16.23 -23.91
N GLY A 564 -1.69 -16.69 -22.68
CA GLY A 564 -2.79 -17.09 -21.81
C GLY A 564 -3.54 -15.89 -21.23
N LYS A 565 -2.82 -14.85 -20.79
CA LYS A 565 -3.43 -13.61 -20.28
C LYS A 565 -4.22 -12.87 -21.35
N GLY A 566 -3.69 -12.75 -22.56
CA GLY A 566 -4.37 -12.08 -23.68
C GLY A 566 -5.69 -12.77 -24.06
N ILE A 567 -5.77 -14.11 -23.98
CA ILE A 567 -7.04 -14.82 -24.18
C ILE A 567 -7.99 -14.61 -22.99
N ALA A 568 -7.49 -14.61 -21.76
CA ALA A 568 -8.31 -14.35 -20.58
C ALA A 568 -8.96 -12.95 -20.63
N ASP A 569 -8.18 -11.92 -20.98
CA ASP A 569 -8.70 -10.54 -21.08
C ASP A 569 -9.73 -10.41 -22.22
N LEU A 570 -9.58 -11.14 -23.32
CA LEU A 570 -10.60 -11.20 -24.39
C LEU A 570 -11.86 -12.00 -23.99
N GLN A 571 -11.74 -12.93 -23.03
CA GLN A 571 -12.87 -13.65 -22.45
C GLN A 571 -13.64 -12.74 -21.48
N GLU A 572 -12.93 -11.92 -20.70
CA GLU A 572 -13.50 -10.90 -19.80
C GLU A 572 -14.24 -9.81 -20.60
N ALA A 573 -13.66 -9.37 -21.72
CA ALA A 573 -14.32 -8.46 -22.66
C ALA A 573 -15.51 -9.08 -23.44
N GLY A 574 -15.82 -10.36 -23.22
CA GLY A 574 -16.93 -11.07 -23.89
C GLY A 574 -16.73 -11.36 -25.37
N LEU A 575 -15.52 -11.15 -25.91
CA LEU A 575 -15.18 -11.35 -27.34
C LEU A 575 -14.84 -12.81 -27.66
N VAL A 576 -14.29 -13.54 -26.69
CA VAL A 576 -13.92 -14.95 -26.83
C VAL A 576 -14.82 -15.80 -25.94
N LYS A 577 -15.40 -16.87 -26.52
CA LYS A 577 -16.21 -17.81 -25.74
C LYS A 577 -15.36 -18.54 -24.70
N THR A 578 -15.92 -18.76 -23.53
CA THR A 578 -15.24 -19.40 -22.41
C THR A 578 -15.68 -20.86 -22.29
N THR A 579 -14.76 -21.80 -22.47
CA THR A 579 -15.00 -23.22 -22.19
C THR A 579 -14.09 -23.65 -21.04
N VAL A 580 -14.66 -23.79 -19.85
CA VAL A 580 -13.89 -24.12 -18.64
C VAL A 580 -13.46 -25.59 -18.66
N VAL A 581 -12.23 -25.85 -18.25
CA VAL A 581 -11.64 -27.19 -18.15
C VAL A 581 -11.43 -27.52 -16.67
N GLU A 582 -12.26 -28.40 -16.11
CA GLU A 582 -12.33 -28.65 -14.66
C GLU A 582 -11.04 -29.20 -14.03
N TRP A 583 -10.19 -29.89 -14.81
CA TRP A 583 -8.94 -30.47 -14.31
C TRP A 583 -7.73 -29.52 -14.38
N ALA A 584 -7.85 -28.39 -15.08
CA ALA A 584 -6.72 -27.52 -15.36
C ALA A 584 -6.44 -26.55 -14.18
N PRO A 585 -5.18 -26.43 -13.71
CA PRO A 585 -4.85 -25.51 -12.63
C PRO A 585 -4.87 -24.06 -13.10
N ARG A 586 -5.35 -23.13 -12.27
CA ARG A 586 -5.22 -21.69 -12.51
C ARG A 586 -3.91 -21.20 -11.91
N ILE A 587 -2.95 -20.82 -12.75
CA ILE A 587 -1.63 -20.31 -12.35
C ILE A 587 -1.37 -18.98 -13.09
N PRO A 588 -1.87 -17.84 -12.57
CA PRO A 588 -1.79 -16.54 -13.25
C PRO A 588 -0.36 -16.07 -13.54
N VAL A 589 0.60 -16.44 -12.68
CA VAL A 589 2.03 -16.10 -12.88
C VAL A 589 2.59 -16.72 -14.16
N LEU A 590 2.11 -17.91 -14.52
CA LEU A 590 2.46 -18.59 -15.77
C LEU A 590 1.50 -18.25 -16.91
N GLY A 591 0.53 -17.36 -16.68
CA GLY A 591 -0.56 -17.07 -17.59
C GLY A 591 -1.48 -18.27 -17.83
N ILE A 592 -1.51 -19.27 -16.96
CA ILE A 592 -2.32 -20.49 -17.16
C ILE A 592 -3.71 -20.24 -16.56
N TYR A 593 -4.73 -20.22 -17.41
CA TYR A 593 -6.13 -20.10 -17.01
C TYR A 593 -6.87 -21.41 -17.34
N PRO A 594 -7.88 -21.81 -16.55
CA PRO A 594 -8.60 -23.08 -16.75
C PRO A 594 -9.59 -23.01 -17.91
N THR A 595 -9.18 -22.47 -19.07
CA THR A 595 -10.02 -22.32 -20.26
C THR A 595 -9.39 -23.02 -21.46
N LEU A 596 -10.20 -23.74 -22.24
CA LEU A 596 -9.73 -24.50 -23.39
C LEU A 596 -8.98 -23.61 -24.39
N GLN A 597 -9.47 -22.39 -24.60
CA GLN A 597 -8.93 -21.42 -25.54
C GLN A 597 -7.51 -20.99 -25.13
N SER A 598 -7.30 -20.58 -23.88
CA SER A 598 -5.99 -20.14 -23.39
C SER A 598 -4.98 -21.29 -23.38
N LEU A 599 -5.39 -22.46 -22.88
CA LEU A 599 -4.58 -23.66 -22.83
C LEU A 599 -4.21 -24.18 -24.23
N SER A 600 -5.14 -24.10 -25.19
CA SER A 600 -4.87 -24.52 -26.58
C SER A 600 -3.81 -23.64 -27.25
N LEU A 601 -3.83 -22.32 -27.00
CA LEU A 601 -2.84 -21.39 -27.55
C LEU A 601 -1.47 -21.60 -26.89
N GLN A 602 -1.43 -21.77 -25.58
CA GLN A 602 -0.19 -22.09 -24.85
C GLN A 602 0.38 -23.45 -25.27
N PHE A 603 -0.47 -24.46 -25.46
CA PHE A 603 -0.07 -25.76 -25.98
C PHE A 603 0.51 -25.65 -27.39
N LEU A 604 -0.12 -24.86 -28.27
CA LEU A 604 0.41 -24.58 -29.61
C LEU A 604 1.82 -23.98 -29.54
N LEU A 605 2.05 -23.01 -28.65
CA LEU A 605 3.39 -22.42 -28.46
C LEU A 605 4.42 -23.46 -27.99
N LEU A 606 4.05 -24.39 -27.12
CA LEU A 606 4.93 -25.48 -26.66
C LEU A 606 5.28 -26.43 -27.81
N VAL A 607 4.29 -26.80 -28.64
CA VAL A 607 4.52 -27.62 -29.83
C VAL A 607 5.46 -26.91 -30.81
N LEU A 608 5.24 -25.62 -31.06
CA LEU A 608 6.10 -24.82 -31.93
C LEU A 608 7.54 -24.73 -31.41
N LEU A 609 7.73 -24.59 -30.09
CA LEU A 609 9.05 -24.63 -29.46
C LEU A 609 9.74 -25.99 -29.65
N LEU A 610 9.02 -27.09 -29.40
CA LEU A 610 9.56 -28.44 -29.59
C LEU A 610 9.99 -28.68 -31.04
N VAL A 611 9.15 -28.28 -32.00
CA VAL A 611 9.47 -28.36 -33.44
C VAL A 611 10.72 -27.53 -33.75
N ALA A 612 10.81 -26.31 -33.24
CA ALA A 612 11.98 -25.45 -33.43
C ALA A 612 13.26 -26.09 -32.87
N ILE A 613 13.22 -26.67 -31.67
CA ILE A 613 14.37 -27.34 -31.05
C ILE A 613 14.80 -28.57 -31.86
N VAL A 614 13.85 -29.43 -32.27
CA VAL A 614 14.13 -30.63 -33.06
C VAL A 614 14.72 -30.27 -34.43
N TRP A 615 14.17 -29.24 -35.08
CA TRP A 615 14.68 -28.75 -36.36
C TRP A 615 16.12 -28.23 -36.24
N LEU A 616 16.41 -27.46 -35.19
CA LEU A 616 17.76 -26.98 -34.88
C LEU A 616 18.74 -28.12 -34.58
N GLN A 617 18.30 -29.16 -33.85
CA GLN A 617 19.14 -30.33 -33.58
C GLN A 617 19.42 -31.15 -34.85
N ARG A 618 18.42 -31.32 -35.74
CA ARG A 618 18.62 -32.00 -37.03
C ARG A 618 19.63 -31.26 -37.92
N GLN A 619 19.55 -29.94 -38.01
CA GLN A 619 20.52 -29.16 -38.77
C GLN A 619 21.95 -29.30 -38.23
N ARG A 620 22.12 -29.39 -36.91
CA ARG A 620 23.43 -29.64 -36.29
C ARG A 620 24.01 -30.99 -36.68
N LEU A 621 23.18 -32.01 -36.84
CA LEU A 621 23.60 -33.35 -37.23
C LEU A 621 23.98 -33.40 -38.71
N THR A 622 23.21 -32.78 -39.60
CA THR A 622 23.52 -32.71 -41.04
C THR A 622 24.78 -31.88 -41.33
N ASP A 623 24.96 -30.73 -40.66
CA ASP A 623 26.18 -29.90 -40.80
C ASP A 623 27.43 -30.63 -40.27
N GLY A 624 27.25 -31.58 -39.34
CA GLY A 624 28.29 -32.45 -38.79
C GLY A 624 28.68 -33.61 -39.72
N GLU A 625 27.75 -34.13 -40.50
CA GLU A 625 28.00 -35.18 -41.51
C GLU A 625 28.69 -34.62 -42.77
N GLU A 626 28.36 -33.40 -43.20
CA GLU A 626 29.02 -32.76 -44.35
C GLU A 626 30.52 -32.48 -44.09
N ARG A 627 30.90 -32.14 -42.85
CA ARG A 627 32.31 -31.98 -42.44
C ARG A 627 33.10 -33.29 -42.35
N ARG A 628 32.42 -34.45 -42.37
CA ARG A 628 33.06 -35.78 -42.32
C ARG A 628 33.22 -36.42 -43.70
N ARG A 629 32.73 -35.82 -44.78
CA ARG A 629 33.05 -36.28 -46.13
C ARG A 629 34.50 -35.85 -46.47
N PRO A 630 35.42 -36.78 -46.74
CA PRO A 630 36.73 -36.41 -47.25
C PRO A 630 36.53 -35.72 -48.60
N SER A 631 37.01 -34.48 -48.73
CA SER A 631 37.27 -33.89 -50.02
C SER A 631 38.40 -34.70 -50.66
N PHE A 632 38.05 -35.67 -51.51
CA PHE A 632 39.06 -36.27 -52.37
C PHE A 632 39.46 -35.26 -53.45
N PRO A 633 40.77 -35.12 -53.72
CA PRO A 633 41.34 -34.11 -54.61
C PRO A 633 40.95 -34.28 -56.08
#